data_AF-A0A1I0PZW0-F1
#
_entry.id   AF-A0A1I0PZW0-F1
#
_cell.length_a   1.000
_cell.length_b   1.000
_cell.length_c   1.000
_cell.angle_alpha   90.00
_cell.angle_beta   90.00
_cell.angle_gamma   90.00
#
_symmetry.space_group_name_H-M   'P 1'
#
loop_
_entity.id
_entity.type
_entity.pdbx_description
1 polymer ?
#
loop_
_entity_poly.entity_id
_entity_poly.type
_entity_poly.pdbx_seq_one_letter_code
_entity_poly.pdbx_strand_id
1 'polypeptide(L)'
;MNSDDKKNLKLVLVSVVFLIWFCGSVTLMIYGAKNDEVWLVPTLLGTVFIVFGAIATYATVSEKSDRWWMGLVAIVVGLVVTGYGLVMNFGSKSTVEAAIDGIPTVVSIGACVIVAFIAAVLSSQYRKIKASCDREVIATCVEHRKQYSKGHALICPVYEVVSGEEKIQYCKSEYSRMKIPQIGEQRTIYIDGEHTDRYIEPIVDKCNNLFQIFIGASIFVCGVIFAIVSIVL
;
A
#
# COMPACT_ATOMS: atom_id res chain seq x y z
N MET A 1 -3.41 -39.01 7.77
CA MET A 1 -2.88 -37.63 7.64
C MET A 1 -3.98 -36.78 7.04
N ASN A 2 -4.57 -35.91 7.85
CA ASN A 2 -5.79 -35.19 7.52
C ASN A 2 -5.53 -34.13 6.43
N SER A 3 -6.58 -33.63 5.75
CA SER A 3 -6.42 -32.59 4.73
C SER A 3 -5.79 -31.30 5.26
N ASP A 4 -6.04 -31.00 6.53
CA ASP A 4 -5.54 -29.79 7.19
C ASP A 4 -4.07 -29.94 7.61
N ASP A 5 -3.65 -31.13 8.04
CA ASP A 5 -2.24 -31.45 8.31
C ASP A 5 -1.40 -31.28 7.04
N LYS A 6 -1.92 -31.72 5.89
CA LYS A 6 -1.25 -31.56 4.58
C LYS A 6 -1.15 -30.10 4.15
N LYS A 7 -2.16 -29.27 4.44
CA LYS A 7 -2.12 -27.82 4.14
C LYS A 7 -1.13 -27.11 5.05
N ASN A 8 -1.16 -27.38 6.35
CA ASN A 8 -0.24 -26.78 7.32
C ASN A 8 1.21 -27.16 7.02
N LEU A 9 1.48 -28.42 6.68
CA LEU A 9 2.82 -28.87 6.29
C LEU A 9 3.34 -28.15 5.03
N LYS A 10 2.49 -27.96 4.01
CA LYS A 10 2.86 -27.21 2.80
C LYS A 10 3.19 -25.75 3.11
N LEU A 11 2.40 -25.12 4.00
CA LEU A 11 2.59 -23.73 4.40
C LEU A 11 3.90 -23.55 5.18
N VAL A 12 4.20 -24.49 6.09
CA VAL A 12 5.48 -24.53 6.81
C VAL A 12 6.64 -24.73 5.84
N LEU A 13 6.54 -25.65 4.89
CA LEU A 13 7.61 -25.92 3.93
C LEU A 13 7.88 -24.72 3.02
N VAL A 14 6.83 -24.05 2.52
CA VAL A 14 6.96 -22.81 1.76
C VAL A 14 7.61 -21.70 2.61
N SER A 15 7.22 -21.56 3.88
CA SER A 15 7.82 -20.57 4.79
C SER A 15 9.30 -20.82 5.04
N VAL A 16 9.71 -22.09 5.19
CA VAL A 16 11.13 -22.44 5.40
C VAL A 16 11.94 -22.16 4.15
N VAL A 17 11.44 -22.54 2.97
CA VAL A 17 12.10 -22.22 1.69
C VAL A 17 12.24 -20.71 1.51
N PHE A 18 11.19 -19.94 1.83
CA PHE A 18 11.23 -18.48 1.76
C PHE A 18 12.24 -17.88 2.72
N LEU A 19 12.33 -18.40 3.95
CA LEU A 19 13.32 -17.95 4.94
C LEU A 19 14.75 -18.21 4.46
N ILE A 20 15.03 -19.41 3.95
CA ILE A 20 16.35 -19.77 3.41
C ILE A 20 16.72 -18.86 2.23
N TRP A 21 15.78 -18.64 1.30
CA TRP A 21 15.98 -17.73 0.18
C TRP A 21 16.25 -16.30 0.65
N PHE A 22 15.47 -15.77 1.59
CA PHE A 22 15.62 -14.42 2.10
C PHE A 22 16.96 -14.23 2.84
N CYS A 23 17.32 -15.14 3.74
CA CYS A 23 18.61 -15.13 4.43
C CYS A 23 19.78 -15.29 3.44
N GLY A 24 19.63 -16.13 2.43
CA GLY A 24 20.59 -16.29 1.34
C GLY A 24 20.79 -14.99 0.56
N SER A 25 19.70 -14.33 0.16
CA SER A 25 19.73 -13.03 -0.51
C SER A 25 20.43 -11.96 0.32
N VAL A 26 20.14 -11.86 1.62
CA VAL A 26 20.83 -10.90 2.52
C VAL A 26 22.32 -11.21 2.64
N THR A 27 22.68 -12.48 2.80
CA THR A 27 24.09 -12.90 2.92
C THR A 27 24.86 -12.61 1.63
N LEU A 28 24.27 -12.90 0.47
CA LEU A 28 24.84 -12.60 -0.84
C LEU A 28 24.96 -11.09 -1.10
N MET A 29 24.01 -10.27 -0.63
CA MET A 29 24.14 -8.81 -0.70
C MET A 29 25.32 -8.30 0.13
N ILE A 30 25.49 -8.80 1.36
CA ILE A 30 26.62 -8.42 2.23
C ILE A 30 27.94 -8.88 1.63
N TYR A 31 27.97 -10.10 1.08
CA TYR A 31 29.15 -10.62 0.38
C TYR A 31 29.49 -9.79 -0.86
N GLY A 32 28.49 -9.46 -1.69
CA GLY A 32 28.69 -8.64 -2.88
C GLY A 32 29.20 -7.24 -2.55
N ALA A 33 28.63 -6.61 -1.52
CA ALA A 33 29.07 -5.30 -1.03
C ALA A 33 30.53 -5.30 -0.50
N LYS A 34 31.04 -6.45 -0.03
CA LYS A 34 32.42 -6.57 0.47
C LYS A 34 33.46 -6.88 -0.61
N ASN A 35 33.04 -7.42 -1.75
CA ASN A 35 33.93 -7.86 -2.83
C ASN A 35 33.82 -6.97 -4.08
N ASP A 36 33.31 -5.75 -3.94
CA ASP A 36 33.07 -4.79 -5.03
C ASP A 36 32.15 -5.31 -6.16
N GLU A 37 31.36 -6.34 -5.88
CA GLU A 37 30.32 -6.86 -6.77
C GLU A 37 29.04 -6.03 -6.58
N VAL A 38 29.11 -4.74 -6.92
CA VAL A 38 28.07 -3.72 -6.67
C VAL A 38 26.74 -4.09 -7.34
N TRP A 39 26.76 -4.91 -8.39
CA TRP A 39 25.57 -5.35 -9.13
C TRP A 39 24.68 -6.33 -8.34
N LEU A 40 25.26 -7.14 -7.44
CA LEU A 40 24.52 -8.14 -6.65
C LEU A 40 23.49 -7.49 -5.71
N VAL A 41 23.83 -6.32 -5.18
CA VAL A 41 23.00 -5.60 -4.21
C VAL A 41 21.64 -5.20 -4.81
N PRO A 42 21.56 -4.41 -5.90
CA PRO A 42 20.29 -4.07 -6.53
C PRO A 42 19.61 -5.29 -7.13
N THR A 43 20.32 -6.25 -7.73
CA THR A 43 19.66 -7.46 -8.28
C THR A 43 18.89 -8.23 -7.19
N LEU A 44 19.52 -8.49 -6.05
CA LEU A 44 18.88 -9.22 -4.96
C LEU A 44 17.80 -8.39 -4.27
N LEU A 45 18.05 -7.10 -4.04
CA LEU A 45 17.05 -6.18 -3.47
C LEU A 45 15.81 -6.10 -4.37
N GLY A 46 15.97 -6.03 -5.69
CA GLY A 46 14.88 -6.03 -6.65
C GLY A 46 14.02 -7.29 -6.58
N THR A 47 14.65 -8.47 -6.46
CA THR A 47 13.90 -9.73 -6.29
C THR A 47 13.10 -9.79 -4.98
N VAL A 48 13.60 -9.17 -3.90
CA VAL A 48 12.86 -9.01 -2.64
C VAL A 48 11.59 -8.20 -2.88
N PHE A 49 11.68 -7.06 -3.56
CA PHE A 49 10.50 -6.24 -3.91
C PHE A 49 9.49 -6.99 -4.79
N ILE A 50 9.94 -7.79 -5.76
CA ILE A 50 9.05 -8.60 -6.61
C ILE A 50 8.27 -9.60 -5.77
N VAL A 51 8.93 -10.35 -4.90
CA VAL A 51 8.26 -11.40 -4.13
C VAL A 51 7.31 -10.81 -3.08
N PHE A 52 7.71 -9.76 -2.35
CA PHE A 52 6.82 -9.09 -1.41
C PHE A 52 5.65 -8.39 -2.12
N GLY A 53 5.89 -7.79 -3.29
CA GLY A 53 4.85 -7.18 -4.13
C GLY A 53 3.83 -8.22 -4.62
N ALA A 54 4.30 -9.40 -5.04
CA ALA A 54 3.42 -10.51 -5.43
C ALA A 54 2.57 -11.03 -4.26
N ILE A 55 3.17 -11.20 -3.08
CA ILE A 55 2.45 -11.62 -1.86
C ILE A 55 1.39 -10.57 -1.48
N ALA A 56 1.76 -9.28 -1.48
CA ALA A 56 0.85 -8.18 -1.18
C ALA A 56 -0.31 -8.10 -2.19
N THR A 57 -0.03 -8.28 -3.48
CA THR A 57 -1.04 -8.32 -4.53
C THR A 57 -1.98 -9.50 -4.33
N TYR A 58 -1.45 -10.69 -4.07
CA TYR A 58 -2.26 -11.89 -3.82
C TYR A 58 -3.17 -11.71 -2.59
N ALA A 59 -2.61 -11.21 -1.48
CA ALA A 59 -3.37 -10.97 -0.26
C ALA A 59 -4.51 -9.96 -0.49
N THR A 60 -4.22 -8.81 -1.10
CA THR A 60 -5.22 -7.78 -1.38
C THR A 60 -6.29 -8.22 -2.39
N VAL A 61 -5.93 -8.99 -3.42
CA VAL A 61 -6.90 -9.57 -4.36
C VAL A 61 -7.76 -10.63 -3.66
N SER A 62 -7.17 -11.46 -2.80
CA SER A 62 -7.92 -12.49 -2.05
C SER A 62 -8.92 -11.87 -1.07
N GLU A 63 -8.61 -10.70 -0.51
CA GLU A 63 -9.48 -9.94 0.39
C GLU A 63 -10.48 -9.03 -0.37
N LYS A 64 -10.53 -9.08 -1.71
CA LYS A 64 -11.31 -8.17 -2.57
C LYS A 64 -11.07 -6.69 -2.23
N SER A 65 -9.86 -6.36 -1.81
CA SER A 65 -9.48 -4.99 -1.50
C SER A 65 -9.20 -4.21 -2.79
N ASP A 66 -9.75 -3.00 -2.90
CA ASP A 66 -9.48 -2.07 -4.02
C ASP A 66 -8.03 -1.55 -4.07
N ARG A 67 -7.19 -1.98 -3.11
CA ARG A 67 -5.80 -1.53 -2.94
C ARG A 67 -4.75 -2.46 -3.56
N TRP A 68 -5.16 -3.39 -4.43
CA TRP A 68 -4.27 -4.33 -5.13
C TRP A 68 -3.15 -3.66 -5.94
N TRP A 69 -3.40 -2.44 -6.43
CA TRP A 69 -2.43 -1.66 -7.20
C TRP A 69 -1.14 -1.34 -6.42
N MET A 70 -1.18 -1.29 -5.07
CA MET A 70 0.03 -1.07 -4.26
C MET A 70 1.03 -2.21 -4.41
N GLY A 71 0.54 -3.45 -4.49
CA GLY A 71 1.39 -4.62 -4.70
C GLY A 71 2.01 -4.63 -6.10
N LEU A 72 1.28 -4.18 -7.13
CA LEU A 72 1.82 -4.00 -8.47
C LEU A 72 2.94 -2.97 -8.53
N VAL A 73 2.80 -1.84 -7.84
CA VAL A 73 3.87 -0.81 -7.80
C VAL A 73 5.16 -1.42 -7.25
N ALA A 74 5.07 -2.22 -6.18
CA ALA A 74 6.24 -2.90 -5.63
C ALA A 74 6.89 -3.89 -6.62
N ILE A 75 6.09 -4.62 -7.41
CA ILE A 75 6.60 -5.51 -8.47
C ILE A 75 7.34 -4.72 -9.55
N VAL A 76 6.74 -3.63 -10.03
CA VAL A 76 7.36 -2.78 -11.08
C VAL A 76 8.67 -2.19 -10.58
N VAL A 77 8.70 -1.65 -9.35
CA VAL A 77 9.94 -1.16 -8.72
C VAL A 77 10.97 -2.28 -8.63
N GLY A 78 10.58 -3.47 -8.19
CA GLY A 78 11.47 -4.61 -8.10
C GLY A 78 12.06 -5.03 -9.44
N LEU A 79 11.27 -5.01 -10.53
CA LEU A 79 11.75 -5.29 -11.89
C LEU A 79 12.76 -4.26 -12.37
N VAL A 80 12.52 -2.97 -12.13
CA VAL A 80 13.44 -1.89 -12.51
C VAL A 80 14.76 -2.03 -11.76
N VAL A 81 14.70 -2.25 -10.44
CA VAL A 81 15.91 -2.40 -9.60
C VAL A 81 16.69 -3.66 -9.97
N THR A 82 16.00 -4.76 -10.27
CA THR A 82 16.64 -6.00 -10.75
C THR A 82 17.31 -5.80 -12.10
N GLY A 83 16.60 -5.15 -13.04
CA GLY A 83 17.12 -4.82 -14.37
C GLY A 83 18.36 -3.93 -14.30
N TYR A 84 18.36 -2.93 -13.40
CA TYR A 84 19.51 -2.07 -13.17
C TYR A 84 20.75 -2.86 -12.71
N GLY A 85 20.58 -3.78 -11.74
CA GLY A 85 21.69 -4.65 -11.31
C GLY A 85 22.20 -5.55 -12.45
N LEU A 86 21.31 -6.09 -13.28
CA LEU A 86 21.72 -6.89 -14.44
C LEU A 86 22.47 -6.08 -15.49
N VAL A 87 22.04 -4.84 -15.75
CA VAL A 87 22.73 -3.92 -16.68
C VAL A 87 24.12 -3.57 -16.16
N MET A 88 24.31 -3.40 -14.86
CA MET A 88 25.65 -3.15 -14.30
C MET A 88 26.62 -4.33 -14.49
N ASN A 89 26.13 -5.57 -14.51
CA ASN A 89 26.97 -6.75 -14.69
C ASN A 89 27.19 -7.13 -16.16
N PHE A 90 26.13 -7.12 -16.97
CA PHE A 90 26.15 -7.62 -18.35
C PHE A 90 26.18 -6.51 -19.41
N GLY A 91 26.02 -5.26 -19.02
CA GLY A 91 26.04 -4.12 -19.92
C GLY A 91 27.44 -3.81 -20.45
N SER A 92 27.51 -3.22 -21.65
CA SER A 92 28.76 -2.62 -22.12
C SER A 92 29.11 -1.41 -21.24
N LYS A 93 30.40 -1.04 -21.19
CA LYS A 93 30.86 0.13 -20.40
C LYS A 93 30.06 1.40 -20.68
N SER A 94 29.74 1.66 -21.94
CA SER A 94 28.90 2.79 -22.35
C SER A 94 27.46 2.71 -21.83
N THR A 95 26.89 1.51 -21.73
CA THR A 95 25.53 1.31 -21.21
C THR A 95 25.50 1.41 -19.69
N VAL A 96 26.57 0.98 -19.01
CA VAL A 96 26.71 1.13 -17.55
C VAL A 96 26.87 2.60 -17.16
N GLU A 97 27.73 3.34 -17.84
CA GLU A 97 27.89 4.79 -17.62
C GLU A 97 26.58 5.55 -17.88
N ALA A 98 25.92 5.28 -19.02
CA ALA A 98 24.60 5.87 -19.31
C ALA A 98 23.52 5.47 -18.29
N ALA A 99 23.59 4.26 -17.73
CA ALA A 99 22.66 3.82 -16.69
C ALA A 99 22.91 4.54 -15.37
N ILE A 100 24.18 4.79 -15.00
CA ILE A 100 24.58 5.51 -13.79
C ILE A 100 24.19 6.99 -13.88
N ASP A 101 24.49 7.64 -15.01
CA ASP A 101 24.08 9.04 -15.26
C ASP A 101 22.55 9.17 -15.38
N GLY A 102 21.89 8.12 -15.85
CA GLY A 102 20.44 8.05 -15.98
C GLY A 102 19.70 7.83 -14.66
N ILE A 103 20.33 7.32 -13.59
CA ILE A 103 19.64 6.97 -12.33
C ILE A 103 18.80 8.12 -11.80
N PRO A 104 19.34 9.35 -11.63
CA PRO A 104 18.58 10.39 -10.98
C PRO A 104 17.39 10.85 -11.84
N THR A 105 17.55 10.84 -13.16
CA THR A 105 16.49 11.14 -14.12
C THR A 105 15.39 10.08 -14.08
N VAL A 106 15.76 8.80 -14.05
CA VAL A 106 14.80 7.68 -13.95
C VAL A 106 14.09 7.68 -12.59
N VAL A 107 14.80 7.94 -11.49
CA VAL A 107 14.23 8.01 -10.15
C VAL A 107 13.28 9.19 -10.00
N SER A 108 13.63 10.36 -10.52
CA SER A 108 12.79 11.56 -10.45
C SER A 108 11.53 11.44 -11.31
N ILE A 109 11.66 11.01 -12.58
CA ILE A 109 10.51 10.75 -13.45
C ILE A 109 9.64 9.64 -12.86
N GLY A 110 10.25 8.55 -12.39
CA GLY A 110 9.56 7.43 -11.75
C GLY A 110 8.78 7.88 -10.52
N ALA A 111 9.38 8.68 -9.63
CA ALA A 111 8.71 9.23 -8.46
C ALA A 111 7.51 10.12 -8.85
N CYS A 112 7.66 10.99 -9.85
CA CYS A 112 6.58 11.83 -10.35
C CYS A 112 5.42 11.00 -10.92
N VAL A 113 5.72 9.97 -11.72
CA VAL A 113 4.70 9.07 -12.31
C VAL A 113 3.99 8.29 -11.21
N ILE A 114 4.71 7.75 -10.23
CA ILE A 114 4.11 7.01 -9.11
C ILE A 114 3.20 7.93 -8.30
N VAL A 115 3.65 9.13 -7.91
CA VAL A 115 2.83 10.08 -7.15
C VAL A 115 1.59 10.50 -7.94
N ALA A 116 1.74 10.80 -9.23
CA ALA A 116 0.61 11.15 -10.10
C ALA A 116 -0.40 10.00 -10.24
N PHE A 117 0.09 8.77 -10.39
CA PHE A 117 -0.75 7.57 -10.47
C PHE A 117 -1.52 7.35 -9.16
N ILE A 118 -0.84 7.42 -8.02
CA ILE A 118 -1.44 7.31 -6.68
C ILE A 118 -2.53 8.38 -6.52
N ALA A 119 -2.22 9.63 -6.84
CA ALA A 119 -3.17 10.73 -6.74
C ALA A 119 -4.39 10.54 -7.65
N ALA A 120 -4.19 10.05 -8.87
CA ALA A 120 -5.27 9.76 -9.82
C ALA A 120 -6.19 8.64 -9.32
N VAL A 121 -5.62 7.55 -8.80
CA VAL A 121 -6.39 6.42 -8.26
C VAL A 121 -7.17 6.85 -7.02
N LEU A 122 -6.54 7.55 -6.08
CA LEU A 122 -7.21 8.04 -4.86
C LEU A 122 -8.31 9.05 -5.20
N SER A 123 -8.06 9.97 -6.14
CA SER A 123 -9.06 10.93 -6.61
C SER A 123 -10.24 10.24 -7.30
N SER A 124 -9.98 9.21 -8.12
CA SER A 124 -11.03 8.41 -8.77
C SER A 124 -11.88 7.69 -7.74
N GLN A 125 -11.26 7.02 -6.75
CA GLN A 125 -11.97 6.33 -5.68
C GLN A 125 -12.80 7.30 -4.84
N TYR A 126 -12.22 8.43 -4.44
CA TYR A 126 -12.93 9.45 -3.70
C TYR A 126 -14.12 10.01 -4.47
N ARG A 127 -13.97 10.26 -5.78
CA ARG A 127 -15.07 10.72 -6.64
C ARG A 127 -16.19 9.68 -6.74
N LYS A 128 -15.85 8.39 -6.87
CA LYS A 128 -16.84 7.30 -6.91
C LYS A 128 -17.63 7.23 -5.59
N ILE A 129 -16.93 7.21 -4.46
CA ILE A 129 -17.57 7.16 -3.14
C ILE A 129 -18.42 8.42 -2.91
N LYS A 130 -17.91 9.60 -3.25
CA LYS A 130 -18.64 10.87 -3.14
C LYS A 130 -19.86 10.94 -4.07
N ALA A 131 -19.80 10.32 -5.25
CA ALA A 131 -20.94 10.28 -6.17
C ALA A 131 -22.07 9.38 -5.66
N SER A 132 -21.74 8.32 -4.90
CA SER A 132 -22.72 7.40 -4.31
C SER A 132 -23.25 7.84 -2.93
N CYS A 133 -22.48 8.63 -2.17
CA CYS A 133 -22.87 9.12 -0.85
C CYS A 133 -23.35 10.58 -0.92
N ASP A 134 -24.61 10.80 -1.29
CA ASP A 134 -25.20 12.13 -1.51
C ASP A 134 -26.06 12.62 -0.33
N ARG A 135 -26.57 11.72 0.52
CA ARG A 135 -27.48 12.06 1.63
C ARG A 135 -26.74 12.33 2.92
N GLU A 136 -26.88 13.55 3.43
CA GLU A 136 -26.40 13.93 4.76
C GLU A 136 -27.38 13.49 5.84
N VAL A 137 -26.90 12.70 6.81
CA VAL A 137 -27.72 12.24 7.95
C VAL A 137 -26.94 12.38 9.25
N ILE A 138 -27.67 12.67 10.32
CA ILE A 138 -27.13 12.63 11.68
C ILE A 138 -27.27 11.19 12.17
N ALA A 139 -26.14 10.52 12.37
CA ALA A 139 -26.12 9.16 12.86
C ALA A 139 -25.56 9.10 14.28
N THR A 140 -26.09 8.19 15.08
CA THR A 140 -25.61 7.95 16.44
C THR A 140 -24.71 6.73 16.45
N CYS A 141 -23.53 6.81 17.05
CA CYS A 141 -22.68 5.64 17.23
C CYS A 141 -23.30 4.73 18.30
N VAL A 142 -23.68 3.50 17.94
CA VAL A 142 -24.34 2.56 18.87
C VAL A 142 -23.37 1.50 19.36
N GLU A 143 -22.44 1.07 18.51
CA GLU A 143 -21.51 0.00 18.82
C GLU A 143 -20.14 0.24 18.19
N HIS A 144 -19.11 -0.40 18.75
CA HIS A 144 -17.78 -0.51 18.17
C HIS A 144 -17.51 -1.96 17.76
N ARG A 145 -17.49 -2.25 16.45
CA ARG A 145 -16.94 -3.51 15.98
C ARG A 145 -15.43 -3.49 16.12
N LYS A 146 -14.88 -4.56 16.69
CA LYS A 146 -13.44 -4.70 16.93
C LYS A 146 -12.88 -5.81 16.06
N GLN A 147 -11.82 -5.50 15.31
CA GLN A 147 -11.00 -6.49 14.64
C GLN A 147 -9.61 -6.47 15.27
N TYR A 148 -9.15 -7.61 15.77
CA TYR A 148 -7.82 -7.72 16.38
C TYR A 148 -6.79 -8.01 15.30
N SER A 149 -5.78 -7.14 15.21
CA SER A 149 -4.61 -7.35 14.35
C SER A 149 -3.35 -7.14 15.18
N LYS A 150 -2.51 -8.17 15.26
CA LYS A 150 -1.21 -8.19 15.96
C LYS A 150 -1.25 -7.58 17.38
N GLY A 151 -2.17 -8.06 18.22
CA GLY A 151 -2.27 -7.66 19.63
C GLY A 151 -2.95 -6.31 19.88
N HIS A 152 -3.45 -5.65 18.83
CA HIS A 152 -4.15 -4.38 18.97
C HIS A 152 -5.54 -4.44 18.33
N ALA A 153 -6.51 -3.78 18.97
CA ALA A 153 -7.86 -3.65 18.43
C ALA A 153 -7.92 -2.51 17.41
N LEU A 154 -8.39 -2.83 16.21
CA LEU A 154 -8.87 -1.87 15.21
C LEU A 154 -10.38 -1.72 15.41
N ILE A 155 -10.91 -0.50 15.41
CA ILE A 155 -12.30 -0.22 15.75
C ILE A 155 -13.02 0.34 14.53
N CYS A 156 -14.21 -0.19 14.24
CA CYS A 156 -15.15 0.38 13.30
C CYS A 156 -16.41 0.81 14.07
N PRO A 157 -16.77 2.11 14.08
CA PRO A 157 -18.00 2.57 14.68
C PRO A 157 -19.19 2.12 13.84
N VAL A 158 -20.18 1.51 14.47
CA VAL A 158 -21.48 1.19 13.87
C VAL A 158 -22.40 2.37 14.12
N TYR A 159 -22.87 2.97 13.03
CA TYR A 159 -23.76 4.12 13.05
C TYR A 159 -25.20 3.67 12.84
N GLU A 160 -26.11 4.06 13.72
CA GLU A 160 -27.54 3.88 13.54
C GLU A 160 -28.15 5.19 13.04
N VAL A 161 -28.89 5.09 11.92
CA VAL A 161 -29.69 6.17 11.35
C VAL A 161 -31.15 5.77 11.47
N VAL A 162 -31.95 6.64 12.07
CA VAL A 162 -33.40 6.45 12.20
C VAL A 162 -34.06 7.16 11.02
N SER A 163 -34.55 6.39 10.06
CA SER A 163 -35.25 6.90 8.88
C SER A 163 -36.72 6.44 8.93
N GLY A 164 -37.57 7.24 9.56
CA GLY A 164 -38.96 6.85 9.84
C GLY A 164 -39.06 5.87 11.01
N GLU A 165 -39.70 4.72 10.79
CA GLU A 165 -39.84 3.64 11.79
C GLU A 165 -38.72 2.59 11.73
N GLU A 166 -37.90 2.62 10.68
CA GLU A 166 -36.82 1.65 10.49
C GLU A 166 -35.47 2.19 10.99
N LYS A 167 -34.74 1.31 11.67
CA LYS A 167 -33.38 1.56 12.14
C LYS A 167 -32.40 0.87 11.20
N ILE A 168 -31.62 1.66 10.48
CA ILE A 168 -30.62 1.14 9.55
C ILE A 168 -29.23 1.34 10.16
N GLN A 169 -28.44 0.27 10.16
CA GLN A 169 -27.08 0.27 10.70
C GLN A 169 -26.06 0.32 9.56
N TYR A 170 -25.16 1.29 9.66
CA TYR A 170 -24.06 1.51 8.73
C TYR A 170 -22.74 1.12 9.39
N CYS A 171 -21.97 0.28 8.70
CA CYS A 171 -20.66 -0.17 9.17
C CYS A 171 -19.73 -0.35 7.98
N LYS A 172 -18.62 0.39 7.96
CA LYS A 172 -17.58 0.25 6.94
C LYS A 172 -16.84 -1.09 7.12
N SER A 173 -16.29 -1.59 6.01
CA SER A 173 -15.32 -2.69 6.03
C SER A 173 -13.92 -2.24 6.48
N GLU A 174 -13.67 -0.93 6.54
CA GLU A 174 -12.40 -0.34 6.99
C GLU A 174 -12.43 -0.05 8.50
N TYR A 175 -11.47 -0.63 9.24
CA TYR A 175 -11.29 -0.39 10.67
C TYR A 175 -10.15 0.61 10.90
N SER A 176 -10.37 1.57 11.81
CA SER A 176 -9.41 2.66 12.08
C SER A 176 -9.12 2.79 13.58
N ARG A 177 -8.05 3.53 13.89
CA ARG A 177 -7.76 4.01 15.25
C ARG A 177 -7.89 5.52 15.40
N MET A 178 -8.17 6.22 14.31
CA MET A 178 -8.20 7.67 14.31
C MET A 178 -9.59 8.19 14.64
N LYS A 179 -9.67 9.11 15.61
CA LYS A 179 -10.89 9.86 15.98
C LYS A 179 -12.14 8.98 16.14
N ILE A 180 -11.99 7.85 16.82
CA ILE A 180 -13.11 6.93 17.12
C ILE A 180 -14.16 7.70 17.94
N PRO A 181 -15.43 7.75 17.49
CA PRO A 181 -16.52 8.35 18.28
C PRO A 181 -16.80 7.57 19.55
N GLN A 182 -17.27 8.22 20.59
CA GLN A 182 -17.82 7.54 21.76
C GLN A 182 -19.19 6.93 21.45
N ILE A 183 -19.56 5.85 22.14
CA ILE A 183 -20.91 5.28 22.04
C ILE A 183 -21.91 6.33 22.54
N GLY A 184 -22.93 6.61 21.75
CA GLY A 184 -23.91 7.68 21.96
C GLY A 184 -23.53 9.02 21.32
N GLU A 185 -22.31 9.17 20.79
CA GLU A 185 -21.90 10.38 20.08
C GLU A 185 -22.62 10.46 18.72
N GLN A 186 -23.22 11.62 18.46
CA GLN A 186 -23.84 11.92 17.17
C GLN A 186 -22.83 12.55 16.21
N ARG A 187 -22.78 12.04 14.98
CA ARG A 187 -21.96 12.62 13.92
C ARG A 187 -22.73 12.71 12.63
N THR A 188 -22.43 13.76 11.87
CA THR A 188 -22.87 13.89 10.49
C THR A 188 -22.08 12.94 9.61
N ILE A 189 -22.78 12.04 8.93
CA ILE A 189 -22.22 11.14 7.93
C ILE A 189 -22.97 11.31 6.60
N TYR A 190 -22.27 11.09 5.49
CA TYR A 190 -22.91 11.00 4.17
C TYR A 190 -23.10 9.53 3.84
N ILE A 191 -24.32 9.09 3.59
CA ILE A 191 -24.67 7.68 3.36
C ILE A 191 -25.07 7.44 1.91
N ASP A 192 -24.82 6.22 1.43
CA ASP A 192 -25.44 5.67 0.22
C ASP A 192 -26.78 5.04 0.61
N GLY A 193 -27.84 5.37 -0.13
CA GLY A 193 -29.19 4.83 0.11
C GLY A 193 -29.35 3.36 -0.29
N GLU A 194 -28.48 2.84 -1.16
CA GLU A 194 -28.53 1.46 -1.65
C GLU A 194 -27.56 0.53 -0.90
N HIS A 195 -26.50 1.07 -0.30
CA HIS A 195 -25.40 0.29 0.29
C HIS A 195 -25.08 0.73 1.73
N THR A 196 -25.31 -0.16 2.70
CA THR A 196 -25.08 0.12 4.13
C THR A 196 -23.60 -0.01 4.57
N ASP A 197 -22.75 -0.56 3.70
CA ASP A 197 -21.31 -0.71 3.93
C ASP A 197 -20.50 0.53 3.51
N ARG A 198 -21.16 1.53 2.90
CA ARG A 198 -20.53 2.73 2.35
C ARG A 198 -21.10 4.00 2.96
N TYR A 199 -20.24 4.76 3.63
CA TYR A 199 -20.55 6.11 4.09
C TYR A 199 -19.29 6.98 4.06
N ILE A 200 -19.41 8.31 4.20
CA ILE A 200 -18.28 9.24 4.34
C ILE A 200 -18.40 9.95 5.68
N GLU A 201 -17.33 9.89 6.47
CA GLU A 201 -17.15 10.68 7.68
C GLU A 201 -16.23 11.86 7.36
N PRO A 202 -16.76 13.09 7.21
CA PRO A 202 -15.97 14.22 6.72
C PRO A 202 -14.77 14.55 7.61
N ILE A 203 -14.82 14.25 8.92
CA ILE A 203 -13.71 14.53 9.85
C ILE A 203 -12.60 13.47 9.71
N VAL A 204 -12.95 12.19 9.62
CA VAL A 204 -12.00 11.08 9.57
C VAL A 204 -11.41 10.96 8.16
N ASP A 205 -12.26 10.99 7.13
CA ASP A 205 -11.85 10.84 5.73
C ASP A 205 -10.99 12.04 5.28
N LYS A 206 -11.27 13.26 5.76
CA LYS A 206 -10.40 14.42 5.52
C LYS A 206 -9.03 14.26 6.16
N CYS A 207 -8.96 13.67 7.36
CA CYS A 207 -7.69 13.44 8.05
C CYS A 207 -6.84 12.38 7.36
N ASN A 208 -7.48 11.28 6.92
CA ASN A 208 -6.83 10.24 6.14
C ASN A 208 -6.32 10.75 4.78
N ASN A 209 -7.13 11.56 4.08
CA ASN A 209 -6.74 12.19 2.83
C ASN A 209 -5.56 13.17 3.02
N LEU A 210 -5.57 13.98 4.08
CA LEU A 210 -4.44 14.85 4.45
C LEU A 210 -3.15 14.06 4.69
N PHE A 211 -3.25 12.94 5.41
CA PHE A 211 -2.10 12.07 5.66
C PHE A 211 -1.54 11.47 4.35
N GLN A 212 -2.41 11.02 3.44
CA GLN A 212 -2.01 10.53 2.13
C GLN A 212 -1.35 11.62 1.26
N ILE A 213 -1.90 12.84 1.27
CA ILE A 213 -1.32 14.00 0.57
C ILE A 213 0.07 14.32 1.12
N PHE A 214 0.25 14.28 2.44
CA PHE A 214 1.54 14.55 3.07
C PHE A 214 2.60 13.53 2.66
N ILE A 215 2.26 12.23 2.65
CA ILE A 215 3.15 11.18 2.14
C ILE A 215 3.48 11.42 0.67
N GLY A 216 2.47 11.68 -0.17
CA GLY A 216 2.68 11.97 -1.60
C GLY A 216 3.59 13.17 -1.84
N ALA A 217 3.39 14.26 -1.09
CA ALA A 217 4.22 15.46 -1.16
C ALA A 217 5.66 15.20 -0.74
N SER A 218 5.88 14.40 0.32
CA SER A 218 7.23 14.05 0.76
C SER A 218 8.01 13.24 -0.29
N ILE A 219 7.34 12.30 -0.97
CA ILE A 219 7.93 11.51 -2.07
C ILE A 219 8.23 12.42 -3.26
N PHE A 220 7.33 13.33 -3.60
CA PHE A 220 7.53 14.30 -4.68
C PHE A 220 8.73 15.22 -4.40
N VAL A 221 8.82 15.77 -3.18
CA VAL A 221 9.96 16.61 -2.76
C VAL A 221 11.27 15.84 -2.84
N CYS A 222 11.30 14.57 -2.39
CA CYS A 222 12.48 13.73 -2.56
C CYS A 222 12.85 13.57 -4.04
N GLY A 223 11.88 13.27 -4.91
CA GLY A 223 12.10 13.15 -6.35
C GLY A 223 12.64 14.43 -7.00
N VAL A 224 12.13 15.60 -6.61
CA VAL A 224 12.61 16.91 -7.08
C VAL A 224 14.02 17.21 -6.57
N ILE A 225 14.31 16.91 -5.30
CA ILE A 225 15.67 17.07 -4.76
C ILE A 225 16.65 16.20 -5.53
N PHE A 226 16.32 14.94 -5.79
CA PHE A 226 17.15 14.05 -6.61
C PHE A 226 17.36 14.59 -8.03
N ALA A 227 16.31 15.13 -8.66
CA ALA A 227 16.41 15.76 -9.99
C ALA A 227 17.34 16.98 -10.00
N ILE A 228 17.25 17.84 -8.98
CA ILE A 228 18.12 19.02 -8.85
C ILE A 228 19.57 18.60 -8.63
N VAL A 229 19.81 17.64 -7.72
CA VAL A 229 21.15 17.11 -7.45
C VAL A 229 21.79 16.58 -8.73
N SER A 230 21.03 15.94 -9.61
CA SER A 230 21.54 15.43 -10.89
C SER A 230 21.70 16.43 -12.03
N ILE A 231 21.14 17.63 -11.90
CA ILE A 231 21.41 18.72 -12.85
C ILE A 231 22.67 19.49 -12.42
N VAL A 232 22.99 19.45 -11.13
CA VAL A 232 24.09 20.20 -10.51
C VAL A 232 25.40 19.40 -10.45
N LEU A 233 25.35 18.07 -10.34
CA LEU A 233 26.48 17.14 -10.46
C LEU A 233 26.71 16.75 -11.93
#